data_AF-A0A073J750-F1
#
_entry.id   AF-A0A073J750-F1
#
_cell.length_a   1.000
_cell.length_b   1.000
_cell.length_c   1.000
_cell.angle_alpha   90.00
_cell.angle_beta   90.00
_cell.angle_gamma   90.00
#
_symmetry.space_group_name_H-M   'P 1'
#
loop_
_entity.id
_entity.type
_entity.pdbx_description
1 polymer ?
#
loop_
_entity_poly.entity_id
_entity_poly.type
_entity_poly.pdbx_seq_one_letter_code
_entity_poly.pdbx_strand_id
1 'polypeptide(L)' 'MKTHLFAGAIALALGACTQAPTPFPDVTSQTAVTNRAVASSIKHSDPLAGFVPRSPTGPRDWRTVNQEQAEGN' A
#
# COMPACT_ATOMS: atom_id res chain seq x y z
N MET A 1 -45.94 -23.90 24.08
CA MET A 1 -44.91 -22.85 24.31
C MET A 1 -43.56 -23.40 24.76
N LYS A 2 -43.48 -24.38 25.68
CA LYS A 2 -42.20 -24.85 26.27
C LYS A 2 -41.29 -25.64 25.30
N THR A 3 -41.88 -26.36 24.33
CA THR A 3 -41.15 -27.14 23.31
C THR A 3 -40.37 -26.27 22.32
N HIS A 4 -40.90 -25.10 21.96
CA HIS A 4 -40.20 -24.17 21.05
C HIS A 4 -38.94 -23.56 21.67
N LEU A 5 -38.93 -23.35 22.99
CA LEU A 5 -37.76 -22.87 23.71
C LEU A 5 -36.62 -23.91 23.69
N PHE A 6 -36.97 -25.18 23.89
CA PHE A 6 -35.98 -26.27 23.81
C PHE A 6 -35.44 -26.45 22.40
N ALA A 7 -36.31 -26.41 21.38
CA ALA A 7 -35.87 -26.50 19.98
C ALA A 7 -34.93 -25.34 19.60
N GLY A 8 -35.23 -24.11 20.03
CA GLY A 8 -34.36 -22.95 19.78
C GLY A 8 -33.02 -23.04 20.51
N ALA A 9 -33.00 -23.48 21.77
CA ALA A 9 -31.76 -23.64 22.54
C ALA A 9 -30.83 -24.69 21.92
N ILE A 10 -31.38 -25.81 21.44
CA ILE A 10 -30.61 -26.87 20.78
C ILE A 10 -30.00 -26.38 19.47
N ALA A 11 -30.76 -25.63 18.65
CA ALA A 11 -30.25 -25.06 17.40
C ALA A 11 -29.09 -24.08 17.63
N LEU A 12 -29.18 -23.23 18.67
CA LEU A 12 -28.09 -22.31 19.04
C LEU A 12 -26.85 -23.04 19.56
N ALA A 13 -27.03 -24.06 20.39
CA ALA A 13 -25.93 -24.86 20.92
C ALA A 13 -25.20 -25.63 19.80
N LEU A 14 -25.95 -26.21 18.86
CA LEU A 14 -25.37 -26.91 17.71
C LEU A 14 -24.67 -25.96 16.75
N GLY A 15 -25.22 -24.76 16.50
CA GLY A 15 -24.58 -23.75 15.65
C GLY A 15 -23.27 -23.19 16.23
N ALA A 16 -23.20 -23.05 17.56
CA ALA A 16 -21.98 -22.63 18.25
C ALA A 16 -20.87 -23.70 18.20
N CYS A 17 -21.25 -24.98 18.15
CA CYS A 17 -20.30 -26.10 18.12
C CYS A 17 -19.83 -26.51 16.71
N THR A 18 -20.51 -26.05 15.63
CA THR A 18 -20.17 -26.44 14.25
C THR A 18 -19.27 -25.44 13.54
N GLN A 19 -19.11 -24.22 14.08
CA GLN A 19 -18.20 -23.24 13.53
C GLN A 19 -16.79 -23.49 14.07
N ALA A 20 -15.98 -24.19 13.27
CA ALA A 20 -14.55 -24.04 13.36
C ALA A 20 -14.26 -22.52 13.31
N PRO A 21 -13.53 -21.96 14.29
CA PRO A 21 -13.18 -20.55 14.26
C PRO A 21 -12.54 -20.23 12.91
N THR A 22 -13.01 -19.18 12.24
CA THR A 22 -12.34 -18.69 11.04
C THR A 22 -10.87 -18.50 11.41
N PRO A 23 -9.92 -19.19 10.75
CA PRO A 23 -8.52 -19.05 11.11
C PRO A 23 -8.16 -17.58 10.96
N PHE A 24 -7.46 -17.03 11.95
CA PHE A 24 -6.93 -15.68 11.84
C PHE A 24 -6.09 -15.57 10.56
N PRO A 25 -6.06 -14.41 9.89
CA PRO A 25 -5.19 -14.21 8.75
C PRO A 25 -3.73 -14.47 9.16
N ASP A 26 -2.95 -15.01 8.23
CA ASP A 26 -1.52 -15.19 8.46
C ASP A 26 -0.84 -13.81 8.64
N VAL A 27 -0.36 -13.56 9.86
CA VAL A 27 0.35 -12.33 10.26
C VAL A 27 1.86 -12.53 10.36
N THR A 28 2.40 -13.68 9.95
CA THR A 28 3.85 -13.96 10.02
C THR A 28 4.68 -12.91 9.26
N SER A 29 4.17 -12.42 8.12
CA SER A 29 4.81 -11.33 7.35
C SER A 29 4.86 -10.00 8.10
N GLN A 30 3.87 -9.71 8.95
CA GLN A 30 3.81 -8.49 9.76
C GLN A 30 4.74 -8.56 10.97
N THR A 31 5.06 -9.77 11.44
CA THR A 31 6.01 -9.97 12.53
C THR A 31 7.44 -9.62 12.11
N ALA A 32 7.78 -9.74 10.83
CA ALA A 32 9.12 -9.42 10.32
C ALA A 32 9.47 -7.92 10.46
N VAL A 33 8.48 -7.04 10.39
CA VAL A 33 8.67 -5.58 10.54
C VAL A 33 8.99 -5.18 11.98
N THR A 34 8.43 -5.87 12.96
CA THR A 34 8.63 -5.58 14.40
C THR A 34 9.73 -6.43 15.03
N ASN A 35 10.09 -7.56 14.42
CA ASN A 35 11.14 -8.42 14.89
C ASN A 35 12.53 -7.85 14.54
N ARG A 36 13.19 -7.21 15.51
CA ARG A 36 14.56 -6.66 15.37
C ARG A 36 15.64 -7.70 14.99
N ALA A 37 15.39 -8.99 15.15
CA ALA A 37 16.30 -10.05 14.72
C ALA A 37 16.25 -10.30 13.20
N VAL A 38 15.13 -9.92 12.55
CA VAL A 38 14.94 -10.03 11.09
C VAL A 38 15.03 -8.65 10.43
N ALA A 39 14.49 -7.62 11.07
CA ALA A 39 14.59 -6.24 10.65
C ALA A 39 16.01 -5.71 10.88
N SER A 40 16.83 -5.71 9.83
CA SER A 40 18.06 -4.92 9.80
C SER A 40 17.71 -3.45 10.05
N SER A 41 18.54 -2.70 10.79
CA SER A 41 18.37 -1.26 10.90
C SER A 41 18.22 -0.67 9.50
N ILE A 42 17.12 0.00 9.20
CA ILE A 42 16.96 0.73 7.95
C ILE A 42 18.05 1.81 7.97
N LYS A 43 19.17 1.54 7.31
CA LYS A 43 20.18 2.56 7.03
C LYS A 43 19.54 3.45 5.98
N HIS A 44 18.91 4.51 6.44
CA HIS A 44 18.36 5.53 5.56
C HIS A 44 19.51 6.06 4.71
N SER A 45 19.56 5.61 3.46
CA SER A 45 20.50 6.13 2.47
C SER A 45 19.86 7.37 1.88
N ASP A 46 20.64 8.42 1.71
CA ASP A 46 20.16 9.65 1.09
C ASP A 46 19.64 9.34 -0.33
N PRO A 47 18.33 9.48 -0.59
CA PRO A 47 17.76 9.21 -1.91
C PRO A 47 18.23 10.21 -2.96
N LEU A 48 18.82 11.33 -2.54
CA LEU A 48 19.41 12.35 -3.39
C LEU A 48 20.94 12.24 -3.49
N ALA A 49 21.55 11.17 -2.95
CA ALA A 49 22.98 10.94 -3.11
C ALA A 49 23.33 10.86 -4.60
N GLY A 50 24.16 11.80 -5.07
CA GLY A 50 24.55 11.90 -6.49
C GLY A 50 23.53 12.63 -7.37
N PHE A 51 22.46 13.19 -6.81
CA PHE A 51 21.54 14.03 -7.56
C PHE A 51 22.24 15.33 -7.98
N VAL A 52 22.28 15.57 -9.29
CA VAL A 52 22.74 16.83 -9.88
C VAL A 52 21.52 17.60 -10.36
N PRO A 53 21.17 18.75 -9.74
CA PRO A 53 20.05 19.54 -10.20
C PRO A 53 20.31 20.07 -11.61
N ARG A 54 19.33 19.89 -12.49
CA ARG A 54 19.32 20.47 -13.84
C ARG A 54 18.18 21.46 -13.88
N SER A 55 18.51 22.74 -14.02
CA SER A 55 17.49 23.74 -14.29
C SER A 55 16.78 23.38 -15.59
N PRO A 56 15.44 23.51 -15.67
CA PRO A 56 14.76 23.49 -16.95
C PRO A 56 15.43 24.55 -17.81
N THR A 57 16.03 24.14 -18.93
CA THR A 57 16.61 25.09 -19.91
C THR A 57 15.53 25.85 -20.68
N GLY A 58 14.27 25.71 -20.24
CA GLY A 58 13.07 26.25 -20.86
C GLY A 58 12.85 25.70 -22.27
N PRO A 59 11.64 25.84 -22.82
CA PRO A 59 11.57 26.03 -24.26
C PRO A 59 12.38 27.28 -24.62
N ARG A 60 13.12 27.23 -25.74
CA ARG A 60 13.75 28.44 -26.32
C ARG A 60 12.68 29.55 -26.42
N ASP A 61 13.08 30.81 -26.28
CA ASP A 61 12.14 31.92 -26.45
C ASP A 61 11.39 31.78 -27.77
N TRP A 62 10.07 31.64 -27.69
CA TRP A 62 9.22 31.33 -28.83
C TRP A 62 9.27 32.45 -29.88
N ARG A 63 9.55 33.70 -29.47
CA ARG A 63 9.72 34.82 -30.42
C ARG A 63 10.96 34.65 -31.29
N THR A 64 12.06 34.18 -30.72
CA THR A 64 13.29 33.89 -31.46
C THR A 64 13.06 32.76 -32.48
N VAL A 65 12.40 31.69 -32.04
CA VAL A 65 12.06 30.56 -32.91
C VAL A 65 11.15 30.99 -34.06
N ASN A 66 10.16 31.84 -33.80
CA ASN A 66 9.26 32.35 -34.84
C ASN A 66 9.97 33.24 -35.88
N GLN A 67 10.99 34.01 -35.49
CA GLN A 67 11.78 34.78 -36.45
C GLN A 67 12.66 33.88 -37.32
N GLU A 68 13.29 32.86 -36.72
CA GLU A 68 14.09 31.85 -37.44
C GLU A 68 13.23 31.05 -38.45
N GLN A 69 11.95 30.84 -38.14
CA GLN A 69 10.99 30.09 -38.96
C GLN A 69 10.15 30.95 -39.89
N ALA A 70 10.29 32.28 -39.86
CA ALA A 70 9.58 33.15 -40.78
C ALA A 70 10.15 32.94 -42.19
N GLU A 71 9.36 32.30 -43.07
CA GLU A 71 9.69 32.16 -44.49
C GLU A 71 9.68 33.55 -45.15
N GLY A 72 10.86 34.15 -45.28
CA GLY A 72 11.04 35.46 -45.90
C GLY A 72 12.50 35.77 -46.18
N ASN A 73 13.05 35.15 -47.24
CA ASN A 73 14.08 35.79 -48.04
C ASN A 73 13.45 36.21 -49.37
#